data_AF-A0A0F9DZJ2-F1
#
_entry.id   AF-A0A0F9DZJ2-F1
#
_cell.length_a   1.000
_cell.length_b   1.000
_cell.length_c   1.000
_cell.angle_alpha   90.00
_cell.angle_beta   90.00
_cell.angle_gamma   90.00
#
_symmetry.space_group_name_H-M   'P 1'
#
loop_
_entity.id
_entity.type
_entity.pdbx_description
1 polymer ?
#
loop_
_entity_poly.entity_id
_entity_poly.type
_entity_poly.pdbx_seq_one_letter_code
_entity_poly.pdbx_strand_id
1 'polypeptide(L)'
;LHNVFTPDACANKFNLGTWPKNEMRSFTYDKLGCESVLLCNVHPEMEAFVLVLQNPYFAVPDGSGNFRIDNVPPGRYTLKVWNDRLRAEEQEISVSNSGITDLQIHLEK
;
A
#
# COMPACT_ATOMS: atom_id res chain seq x y z
N LEU A 1 21.07 7.93 -14.15
CA LEU A 1 21.26 6.59 -13.56
C LEU A 1 20.36 6.49 -12.36
N HIS A 2 19.74 5.34 -12.10
CA HIS A 2 18.83 5.17 -10.98
C HIS A 2 19.23 3.96 -10.16
N ASN A 3 18.93 4.03 -8.88
CA ASN A 3 19.00 2.93 -7.95
C ASN A 3 17.59 2.73 -7.38
N VAL A 4 17.21 1.49 -7.13
CA VAL A 4 15.97 1.16 -6.43
C VAL A 4 16.32 0.20 -5.31
N PHE A 5 16.05 0.63 -4.09
CA PHE A 5 16.24 -0.16 -2.88
C PHE A 5 15.14 0.15 -1.87
N THR A 6 15.01 -0.71 -0.87
CA THR A 6 14.14 -0.48 0.28
C THR A 6 14.88 -0.86 1.56
N PRO A 7 14.73 -0.11 2.66
CA PRO A 7 15.23 -0.52 3.98
C PRO A 7 14.30 -1.53 4.68
N ASP A 8 13.12 -1.82 4.11
CA ASP A 8 12.06 -2.57 4.78
C ASP A 8 12.36 -4.06 4.87
N ALA A 9 12.27 -4.59 6.09
CA ALA A 9 12.57 -6.00 6.38
C ALA A 9 11.55 -6.95 5.73
N CYS A 10 10.32 -6.48 5.48
CA CYS A 10 9.32 -7.29 4.78
C CYS A 10 9.74 -7.59 3.33
N ALA A 11 10.55 -6.72 2.73
CA ALA A 11 11.12 -6.87 1.39
C ALA A 11 12.59 -7.32 1.40
N ASN A 12 13.03 -7.95 2.50
CA ASN A 12 14.41 -8.43 2.70
C ASN A 12 15.49 -7.36 2.48
N LYS A 13 15.13 -6.07 2.68
CA LYS A 13 16.02 -4.92 2.50
C LYS A 13 16.72 -4.93 1.13
N PHE A 14 16.01 -5.29 0.08
CA PHE A 14 16.64 -5.46 -1.22
C PHE A 14 17.28 -4.16 -1.71
N ASN A 15 18.33 -4.31 -2.52
CA ASN A 15 18.94 -3.22 -3.28
C ASN A 15 19.26 -3.73 -4.68
N LEU A 16 18.58 -3.20 -5.68
CA LEU A 16 18.76 -3.62 -7.06
C LEU A 16 20.02 -3.02 -7.71
N GLY A 17 20.83 -2.23 -6.99
CA GLY A 17 22.03 -1.59 -7.53
C GLY A 17 21.73 -0.37 -8.41
N THR A 18 22.73 0.18 -9.07
CA THR A 18 22.59 1.43 -9.86
C THR A 18 22.78 1.14 -11.34
N TRP A 19 21.89 1.65 -12.21
CA TRP A 19 21.93 1.37 -13.66
C TRP A 19 21.57 2.59 -14.54
N PRO A 20 22.02 2.61 -15.82
CA PRO A 20 21.68 3.66 -16.78
C PRO A 20 20.25 3.52 -17.31
N LYS A 21 19.83 4.41 -18.22
CA LYS A 21 18.53 4.29 -18.90
C LYS A 21 18.50 3.00 -19.74
N ASN A 22 17.29 2.45 -19.94
CA ASN A 22 17.00 1.25 -20.74
C ASN A 22 17.51 -0.08 -20.15
N GLU A 23 17.89 -0.11 -18.87
CA GLU A 23 18.10 -1.37 -18.13
C GLU A 23 16.93 -1.59 -17.15
N MET A 24 16.51 -2.84 -17.00
CA MET A 24 15.44 -3.26 -16.09
C MET A 24 15.95 -4.31 -15.13
N ARG A 25 15.52 -4.21 -13.87
CA ARG A 25 15.78 -5.19 -12.81
C ARG A 25 14.48 -5.48 -12.10
N SER A 26 14.32 -6.71 -11.60
CA SER A 26 13.09 -7.18 -10.99
C SER A 26 13.33 -7.69 -9.57
N PHE A 27 12.34 -7.49 -8.71
CA PHE A 27 12.24 -8.04 -7.37
C PHE A 27 10.80 -8.53 -7.17
N THR A 28 10.65 -9.67 -6.50
CA THR A 28 9.34 -10.24 -6.20
C THR A 28 9.11 -10.20 -4.70
N TYR A 29 8.00 -9.62 -4.28
CA TYR A 29 7.55 -9.67 -2.89
C TYR A 29 6.93 -11.05 -2.60
N ASP A 30 7.40 -11.69 -1.54
CA ASP A 30 6.95 -13.01 -1.10
C ASP A 30 6.19 -12.96 0.25
N LYS A 31 6.09 -11.79 0.88
CA LYS A 31 5.37 -11.57 2.15
C LYS A 31 4.11 -10.75 1.93
N LEU A 32 2.96 -11.36 2.24
CA LEU A 32 1.68 -10.66 2.31
C LEU A 32 1.69 -9.64 3.45
N GLY A 33 1.00 -8.52 3.25
CA GLY A 33 0.98 -7.40 4.19
C GLY A 33 2.27 -6.59 4.22
N CYS A 34 3.18 -6.77 3.26
CA CYS A 34 4.40 -5.96 3.17
C CYS A 34 4.04 -4.56 2.68
N GLU A 35 4.36 -3.57 3.48
CA GLU A 35 4.34 -2.15 3.13
C GLU A 35 5.79 -1.72 3.02
N SER A 36 6.17 -1.19 1.86
CA SER A 36 7.57 -0.83 1.62
C SER A 36 7.72 0.48 0.88
N VAL A 37 8.74 1.23 1.25
CA VAL A 37 9.19 2.41 0.54
C VAL A 37 10.34 2.04 -0.39
N LEU A 38 10.25 2.50 -1.63
CA LEU A 38 11.30 2.41 -2.64
C LEU A 38 12.03 3.74 -2.72
N LEU A 39 13.35 3.68 -2.61
CA LEU A 39 14.23 4.84 -2.54
C LEU A 39 15.35 4.73 -3.58
N CYS A 40 16.02 5.86 -3.83
CA CYS A 40 17.19 5.94 -4.69
C CYS A 40 18.37 6.57 -3.94
N ASN A 41 19.54 5.91 -3.93
CA ASN A 41 20.75 6.46 -3.30
C ASN A 41 21.38 7.65 -4.06
N VAL A 42 20.93 7.94 -5.27
CA VAL A 42 21.49 8.97 -6.16
C VAL A 42 20.60 10.22 -6.21
N HIS A 43 19.29 10.03 -6.05
CA HIS A 43 18.26 11.05 -6.18
C HIS A 43 17.37 10.99 -4.95
N PRO A 44 17.67 11.75 -3.89
CA PRO A 44 16.96 11.68 -2.61
C PRO A 44 15.46 11.99 -2.71
N GLU A 45 15.02 12.65 -3.77
CA GLU A 45 13.64 12.97 -4.08
C GLU A 45 12.85 11.79 -4.67
N MET A 46 13.52 10.71 -5.08
CA MET A 46 12.85 9.54 -5.64
C MET A 46 12.30 8.66 -4.54
N GLU A 47 10.98 8.62 -4.48
CA GLU A 47 10.20 7.82 -3.55
C GLU A 47 9.04 7.14 -4.28
N ALA A 48 8.77 5.90 -3.93
CA ALA A 48 7.53 5.21 -4.28
C ALA A 48 7.15 4.25 -3.15
N PHE A 49 5.90 3.81 -3.12
CA PHE A 49 5.41 2.88 -2.12
C PHE A 49 4.82 1.64 -2.78
N VAL A 50 5.08 0.48 -2.19
CA VAL A 50 4.50 -0.79 -2.61
C VAL A 50 3.77 -1.41 -1.42
N LEU A 51 2.49 -1.69 -1.61
CA LEU A 51 1.62 -2.37 -0.65
C LEU A 51 1.26 -3.76 -1.19
N VAL A 52 1.68 -4.80 -0.48
CA VAL A 52 1.32 -6.19 -0.79
C VAL A 52 0.11 -6.56 0.05
N LEU A 53 -1.05 -6.67 -0.58
CA LEU A 53 -2.30 -6.90 0.14
C LEU A 53 -2.52 -8.39 0.43
N GLN A 54 -3.20 -8.70 1.53
CA GLN A 54 -3.60 -10.07 1.90
C GLN A 54 -4.80 -10.58 1.10
N ASN A 55 -5.52 -9.68 0.43
CA ASN A 55 -6.72 -9.96 -0.35
C ASN A 55 -6.89 -8.90 -1.46
N PRO A 56 -7.75 -9.10 -2.45
CA PRO A 56 -7.89 -8.18 -3.59
C PRO A 56 -8.80 -6.97 -3.31
N TYR A 57 -9.31 -6.80 -2.09
CA TYR A 57 -10.32 -5.80 -1.77
C TYR A 57 -9.67 -4.50 -1.29
N PHE A 58 -9.48 -3.56 -2.20
CA PHE A 58 -8.97 -2.22 -1.90
C PHE A 58 -9.58 -1.17 -2.82
N ALA A 59 -9.44 0.10 -2.40
CA ALA A 59 -9.75 1.25 -3.23
C ALA A 59 -8.75 2.36 -2.92
N VAL A 60 -8.48 3.19 -3.93
CA VAL A 60 -7.81 4.48 -3.73
C VAL A 60 -8.91 5.53 -3.62
N PRO A 61 -8.98 6.29 -2.51
CA PRO A 61 -9.97 7.36 -2.38
C PRO A 61 -9.81 8.41 -3.48
N ASP A 62 -10.92 9.00 -3.91
CA ASP A 62 -10.91 10.12 -4.84
C ASP A 62 -10.41 11.42 -4.16
N GLY A 63 -10.31 12.50 -4.94
CA GLY A 63 -9.85 13.81 -4.42
C GLY A 63 -10.78 14.45 -3.38
N SER A 64 -11.99 13.93 -3.19
CA SER A 64 -12.93 14.33 -2.14
C SER A 64 -12.92 13.37 -0.94
N GLY A 65 -12.10 12.32 -0.97
CA GLY A 65 -12.00 11.31 0.07
C GLY A 65 -13.03 10.19 -0.03
N ASN A 66 -13.85 10.13 -1.09
CA ASN A 66 -14.81 9.04 -1.25
C ASN A 66 -14.10 7.79 -1.77
N PHE A 67 -14.54 6.62 -1.29
CA PHE A 67 -14.04 5.34 -1.77
C PHE A 67 -15.18 4.33 -1.88
N ARG A 68 -14.98 3.30 -2.70
CA ARG A 68 -15.89 2.17 -2.86
C ARG A 68 -15.08 0.92 -3.14
N ILE A 69 -15.34 -0.14 -2.37
CA ILE A 69 -14.74 -1.46 -2.58
C ILE A 69 -15.87 -2.41 -2.98
N ASP A 70 -15.87 -2.84 -4.23
CA ASP A 70 -16.91 -3.70 -4.78
C ASP A 70 -16.66 -5.18 -4.49
N ASN A 71 -17.74 -5.97 -4.48
CA ASN A 71 -17.72 -7.43 -4.42
C ASN A 71 -17.02 -8.01 -3.18
N VAL A 72 -16.99 -7.28 -2.06
CA VAL A 72 -16.52 -7.82 -0.77
C VAL A 72 -17.55 -8.84 -0.26
N PRO A 73 -17.16 -10.11 -0.05
CA PRO A 73 -18.07 -11.12 0.47
C PRO A 73 -18.59 -10.75 1.87
N PRO A 74 -19.77 -11.25 2.27
CA PRO A 74 -20.24 -11.10 3.64
C PRO A 74 -19.27 -11.74 4.63
N GLY A 75 -18.96 -11.02 5.71
CA GLY A 75 -17.97 -11.48 6.69
C GLY A 75 -17.53 -10.38 7.64
N ARG A 76 -16.66 -10.74 8.59
CA ARG A 76 -15.96 -9.78 9.45
C ARG A 76 -14.59 -9.50 8.88
N TYR A 77 -14.24 -8.22 8.79
CA TYR A 77 -12.98 -7.75 8.25
C TYR A 77 -12.40 -6.68 9.15
N THR A 78 -11.09 -6.49 9.04
CA THR A 78 -10.40 -5.31 9.56
C THR A 78 -10.15 -4.37 8.40
N LEU A 79 -10.75 -3.20 8.45
CA LEU A 79 -10.49 -2.12 7.51
C LEU A 79 -9.22 -1.40 7.92
N LYS A 80 -8.29 -1.26 6.96
CA LYS A 80 -7.05 -0.49 7.13
C LYS A 80 -6.99 0.60 6.09
N VAL A 81 -6.49 1.76 6.49
CA VAL A 81 -6.13 2.84 5.57
C VAL A 81 -4.64 3.05 5.66
N TRP A 82 -3.99 3.07 4.50
CA TRP A 82 -2.57 3.37 4.39
C TRP A 82 -2.40 4.77 3.80
N ASN A 83 -1.51 5.55 4.40
CA ASN A 83 -1.03 6.82 3.87
C ASN A 83 0.42 7.04 4.33
N ASP A 84 1.22 7.75 3.53
CA ASP A 84 2.63 8.02 3.81
C ASP A 84 2.84 8.97 5.00
N ARG A 85 1.84 9.79 5.33
CA ARG A 85 1.94 10.88 6.33
C ARG A 85 0.93 10.78 7.44
N LEU A 86 -0.28 10.34 7.10
CA LEU A 86 -1.41 10.30 8.00
C LEU A 86 -1.65 8.88 8.50
N ARG A 87 -2.25 8.77 9.68
CA ARG A 87 -2.59 7.49 10.30
C ARG A 87 -4.10 7.40 10.43
N ALA A 88 -4.64 6.19 10.28
CA ALA A 88 -6.01 5.88 10.65
C ALA A 88 -5.99 4.72 11.65
N GLU A 89 -6.97 4.71 12.56
CA GLU A 89 -7.19 3.53 13.39
C GLU A 89 -7.72 2.38 12.53
N GLU A 90 -7.28 1.16 12.84
CA GLU A 90 -7.87 -0.03 12.25
C GLU A 90 -9.29 -0.21 12.78
N GLN A 91 -10.26 -0.45 11.88
CA GLN A 91 -11.66 -0.59 12.25
C GLN A 91 -12.17 -1.99 11.92
N GLU A 92 -12.74 -2.67 12.91
CA GLU A 92 -13.51 -3.90 12.64
C GLU A 92 -14.83 -3.55 11.97
N ILE A 93 -15.09 -4.19 10.83
CA ILE A 93 -16.32 -4.01 10.04
C ILE A 93 -16.99 -5.36 9.76
N SER A 94 -18.31 -5.36 9.70
CA SER A 94 -19.11 -6.53 9.30
C SER A 94 -19.81 -6.23 7.99
N VAL A 95 -19.37 -6.88 6.91
CA VAL A 95 -19.98 -6.78 5.58
C VAL A 95 -21.17 -7.73 5.52
N SER A 96 -22.33 -7.19 5.17
CA SER A 96 -23.56 -7.96 4.94
C SER A 96 -23.75 -8.26 3.45
N ASN A 97 -24.78 -9.05 3.09
CA ASN A 97 -25.14 -9.26 1.68
C ASN A 97 -25.49 -7.96 0.93
N SER A 98 -25.93 -6.92 1.63
CA SER A 98 -26.18 -5.59 1.07
C SER A 98 -24.96 -4.66 1.11
N GLY A 99 -23.81 -5.14 1.56
CA GLY A 99 -22.61 -4.33 1.77
C GLY A 99 -22.68 -3.51 3.07
N ILE A 100 -21.90 -2.43 3.10
CA ILE A 100 -21.89 -1.39 4.14
C ILE A 100 -22.05 -0.05 3.42
N THR A 101 -22.90 0.84 3.93
CA THR A 101 -23.00 2.23 3.47
C THR A 101 -22.54 3.17 4.57
N ASP A 102 -22.18 4.40 4.18
CA ASP A 102 -21.90 5.51 5.10
C ASP A 102 -20.76 5.26 6.10
N LEU A 103 -19.79 4.44 5.69
CA LEU A 103 -18.56 4.20 6.46
C LEU A 103 -17.64 5.42 6.38
N GLN A 104 -17.36 6.04 7.53
CA GLN A 104 -16.46 7.17 7.63
C GLN A 104 -15.18 6.79 8.38
N ILE A 105 -14.04 7.24 7.87
CA ILE A 105 -12.73 7.01 8.46
C ILE A 105 -12.07 8.37 8.66
N HIS A 106 -11.50 8.58 9.84
CA HIS A 106 -10.78 9.80 10.17
C HIS A 106 -9.27 9.51 10.13
N LEU A 107 -8.53 10.41 9.50
CA LEU A 107 -7.08 10.35 9.40
C LEU A 107 -6.47 11.45 10.26
N GLU A 108 -5.49 11.09 11.07
CA GLU A 108 -4.77 11.96 11.98
C GLU A 108 -3.31 12.14 11.52
N LYS A 109 -2.68 13.23 11.95
CA LYS A 109 -1.25 13.50 11.69
C LYS A 109 -0.35 12.77 12.67
#